data_AF-A0A317ZB62-F1
#
_entry.id   AF-A0A317ZB62-F1
#
_cell.length_a   1.000
_cell.length_b   1.000
_cell.length_c   1.000
_cell.angle_alpha   90.00
_cell.angle_beta   90.00
_cell.angle_gamma   90.00
#
_symmetry.space_group_name_H-M   'P 1'
#
loop_
_entity.id
_entity.type
_entity.pdbx_description
1 polymer ?
#
loop_
_entity_poly.entity_id
_entity_poly.type
_entity_poly.pdbx_seq_one_letter_code
_entity_poly.pdbx_strand_id
1 'polypeptide(L)'
;IIGATIMPHNLYLHSSIVQSRNYERQSDEEKREAIRYATIDSNVQLSLAFIVNCLLLILGAALFFGSGEALGGFYDLYDALTHSEVSTVIGGAVMSTLFAVALLASGQNATITGTLSGQIIMEGFVHLKMAQWLRRLVTRIIAVIPVFFCLWLYGSSTEKIENLLIFTQVFLSLALPLSVIPLVIATNNPKIMGKDFTNPRWVNLIAWALAIILTILNIYLIYATFGELG
;
A
#
# COMPACT_ATOMS: atom_id res chain seq x y z
N ILE A 1 10.75 -1.37 -0.64
CA ILE A 1 9.84 -2.07 -1.59
C ILE A 1 8.89 -3.03 -0.86
N ILE A 2 9.37 -4.09 -0.19
CA ILE A 2 8.51 -5.14 0.39
C ILE A 2 7.45 -4.63 1.40
N GLY A 3 7.83 -3.75 2.33
CA GLY A 3 6.87 -3.14 3.27
C GLY A 3 5.89 -2.14 2.62
N ALA A 4 6.25 -1.62 1.44
CA ALA A 4 5.40 -0.70 0.68
C ALA A 4 4.41 -1.44 -0.23
N THR A 5 4.71 -2.68 -0.65
CA THR A 5 3.81 -3.47 -1.51
C THR A 5 2.69 -4.16 -0.74
N ILE A 6 2.88 -4.51 0.53
CA ILE A 6 1.82 -5.13 1.35
C ILE A 6 1.32 -4.11 2.38
N MET A 7 0.23 -3.43 2.04
CA MET A 7 -0.37 -2.42 2.91
C MET A 7 -1.36 -3.06 3.89
N PRO A 8 -1.22 -2.89 5.22
CA PRO A 8 -2.07 -3.55 6.20
C PRO A 8 -3.55 -3.17 6.06
N HIS A 9 -3.85 -1.92 5.70
CA HIS A 9 -5.22 -1.48 5.49
C HIS A 9 -5.92 -2.17 4.31
N ASN A 10 -5.17 -2.69 3.33
CA ASN A 10 -5.73 -3.46 2.21
C ASN A 10 -6.16 -4.86 2.65
N LEU A 11 -5.53 -5.44 3.68
CA LEU A 11 -5.97 -6.73 4.24
C LEU A 11 -7.37 -6.63 4.85
N TYR A 12 -7.64 -5.55 5.60
CA TYR A 12 -8.98 -5.27 6.13
C TYR A 12 -9.98 -4.88 5.05
N LEU A 13 -9.55 -4.11 4.05
CA LEU A 13 -10.41 -3.71 2.94
C LEU A 13 -10.88 -4.92 2.13
N HIS A 14 -9.95 -5.77 1.73
CA HIS A 14 -10.24 -6.93 0.90
C HIS A 14 -11.10 -7.96 1.66
N SER A 15 -10.87 -8.14 2.97
CA SER A 15 -11.69 -9.04 3.80
C SER A 15 -13.13 -8.55 3.98
N SER A 16 -13.40 -7.25 3.82
CA SER A 16 -14.76 -6.69 3.82
C SER A 16 -15.39 -6.69 2.43
N ILE A 17 -14.66 -6.27 1.39
CA ILE A 17 -15.17 -6.21 0.01
C ILE A 17 -15.59 -7.59 -0.49
N VAL A 18 -14.84 -8.65 -0.15
CA VAL A 18 -15.25 -10.01 -0.55
C VAL A 18 -16.63 -10.41 0.00
N GLN A 19 -17.06 -9.79 1.11
CA GLN A 19 -18.37 -10.06 1.71
C GLN A 19 -19.51 -9.32 1.03
N SER A 20 -19.24 -8.36 0.13
CA SER A 20 -20.28 -7.67 -0.64
C SER A 20 -20.82 -8.52 -1.80
N ARG A 21 -20.16 -9.64 -2.13
CA ARG A 21 -20.66 -10.61 -3.12
C ARG A 21 -21.84 -11.37 -2.53
N ASN A 22 -22.87 -11.58 -3.35
CA ASN A 22 -24.04 -12.36 -2.95
C ASN A 22 -23.73 -13.85 -3.12
N TYR A 23 -23.70 -14.58 -2.01
CA TYR A 23 -23.57 -16.04 -1.97
C TYR A 23 -24.19 -16.58 -0.69
N GLU A 24 -24.74 -17.78 -0.74
CA GLU A 24 -25.37 -18.44 0.40
C GLU A 24 -24.30 -18.83 1.43
N ARG A 25 -24.41 -18.28 2.64
CA ARG A 25 -23.44 -18.51 3.72
C ARG A 25 -23.53 -19.91 4.33
N GLN A 26 -24.56 -20.69 3.99
CA GLN A 26 -24.72 -22.07 4.46
C GLN A 26 -24.25 -23.10 3.42
N SER A 27 -24.17 -22.73 2.14
CA SER A 27 -23.69 -23.61 1.08
C SER A 27 -22.16 -23.58 1.00
N ASP A 28 -21.54 -24.72 1.26
CA ASP A 28 -20.08 -24.84 1.15
C ASP A 28 -19.59 -24.84 -0.30
N GLU A 29 -20.44 -25.19 -1.25
CA GLU A 29 -20.13 -25.12 -2.69
C GLU A 29 -20.06 -23.66 -3.15
N GLU A 30 -21.07 -22.85 -2.83
CA GLU A 30 -21.08 -21.43 -3.18
C GLU A 30 -19.95 -20.65 -2.49
N LYS A 31 -19.60 -21.00 -1.25
CA LYS A 31 -18.41 -20.43 -0.59
C LYS A 31 -17.12 -20.74 -1.36
N ARG A 32 -16.93 -21.99 -1.80
CA ARG A 32 -15.74 -22.37 -2.57
C ARG A 32 -15.67 -21.64 -3.90
N GLU A 33 -16.80 -21.50 -4.58
CA GLU A 33 -16.89 -20.71 -5.81
C GLU A 33 -16.59 -19.23 -5.57
N ALA A 34 -17.17 -18.62 -4.53
CA ALA A 34 -16.91 -17.24 -4.16
C ALA A 34 -15.43 -16.99 -3.82
N ILE A 35 -14.79 -17.91 -3.07
CA ILE A 35 -13.35 -17.87 -2.78
C ILE A 35 -12.53 -17.95 -4.06
N ARG A 36 -12.89 -18.85 -4.99
CA ARG A 36 -12.20 -19.02 -6.27
C ARG A 36 -12.25 -17.73 -7.10
N TYR A 37 -13.43 -17.13 -7.26
CA TYR A 37 -13.55 -15.88 -8.01
C TYR A 37 -12.84 -14.72 -7.32
N ALA A 38 -12.94 -14.61 -6.00
CA ALA A 38 -12.22 -13.58 -5.25
C ALA A 38 -10.69 -13.74 -5.39
N THR A 39 -10.20 -14.99 -5.42
CA THR A 39 -8.78 -15.28 -5.60
C THR A 39 -8.31 -14.94 -7.01
N ILE A 40 -9.10 -15.26 -8.05
CA ILE A 40 -8.78 -14.90 -9.43
C ILE A 40 -8.74 -13.38 -9.59
N ASP A 41 -9.77 -12.68 -9.12
CA ASP A 41 -9.88 -11.22 -9.17
C ASP A 41 -8.67 -10.55 -8.48
N SER A 42 -8.34 -11.01 -7.25
CA SER A 42 -7.19 -10.52 -6.50
C SER A 42 -5.86 -10.76 -7.23
N ASN A 43 -5.67 -11.96 -7.80
CA ASN A 43 -4.45 -12.30 -8.55
C ASN A 43 -4.29 -11.45 -9.81
N VAL A 44 -5.38 -11.18 -10.55
CA VAL A 44 -5.35 -10.33 -11.75
C VAL A 44 -4.96 -8.90 -11.37
N GLN A 45 -5.59 -8.34 -10.32
CA GLN A 45 -5.29 -6.98 -9.85
C GLN A 45 -3.84 -6.85 -9.35
N LEU A 46 -3.36 -7.81 -8.55
CA LEU A 46 -1.99 -7.81 -8.03
C LEU A 46 -0.96 -8.01 -9.14
N SER A 47 -1.26 -8.82 -10.16
CA SER A 47 -0.39 -9.01 -11.33
C SER A 47 -0.28 -7.73 -12.15
N LEU A 48 -1.38 -7.00 -12.33
CA LEU A 48 -1.35 -5.70 -13.01
C LEU A 48 -0.53 -4.67 -12.20
N ALA A 49 -0.70 -4.62 -10.88
CA ALA A 49 0.10 -3.76 -10.01
C ALA A 49 1.59 -4.12 -10.06
N PHE A 50 1.93 -5.42 -10.13
CA PHE A 50 3.30 -5.87 -10.32
C PHE A 50 3.88 -5.39 -11.65
N ILE A 51 3.13 -5.51 -12.75
CA ILE A 51 3.56 -5.00 -14.07
C ILE A 51 3.83 -3.49 -14.00
N VAL A 52 2.95 -2.70 -13.38
CA VAL A 52 3.15 -1.25 -13.22
C VAL A 52 4.41 -0.95 -12.42
N ASN A 53 4.66 -1.66 -11.32
CA ASN A 53 5.87 -1.49 -10.52
C ASN A 53 7.14 -1.84 -11.31
N CYS A 54 7.10 -2.89 -12.13
CA CYS A 54 8.21 -3.23 -13.03
C CYS A 54 8.44 -2.15 -14.09
N LEU A 55 7.38 -1.59 -14.67
CA LEU A 55 7.48 -0.49 -15.63
C LEU A 55 8.10 0.76 -15.01
N LEU A 56 7.71 1.12 -13.77
CA LEU A 56 8.31 2.24 -13.05
C LEU A 56 9.79 2.01 -12.75
N LEU A 57 10.18 0.78 -12.38
CA LEU A 57 11.57 0.42 -12.13
C LEU A 57 12.41 0.50 -13.42
N ILE A 58 11.89 -0.04 -14.53
CA ILE A 58 12.57 0.03 -15.84
C ILE A 58 12.67 1.48 -16.31
N LEU A 59 11.63 2.30 -16.12
CA LEU A 59 11.64 3.71 -16.47
C LEU A 59 12.70 4.48 -15.67
N GLY A 60 12.73 4.30 -14.35
CA GLY A 60 13.73 4.92 -13.49
C GLY A 60 15.16 4.49 -13.88
N ALA A 61 15.36 3.21 -14.16
CA ALA A 61 16.65 2.73 -14.66
C ALA A 61 17.00 3.33 -16.04
N ALA A 62 16.06 3.38 -16.99
CA ALA A 62 16.34 3.92 -18.32
C ALA A 62 16.70 5.42 -18.30
N LEU A 63 16.14 6.19 -17.37
CA LEU A 63 16.38 7.63 -17.27
C LEU A 63 17.59 8.01 -16.40
N PHE A 64 17.87 7.26 -15.34
CA PHE A 64 18.85 7.65 -14.31
C PHE A 64 20.00 6.66 -14.12
N PHE A 65 19.99 5.50 -14.78
CA PHE A 65 21.05 4.51 -14.59
C PHE A 65 22.36 4.99 -15.26
N GLY A 66 23.37 5.28 -14.42
CA GLY A 66 24.69 5.73 -14.86
C GLY A 66 24.89 7.24 -14.92
N SER A 67 23.88 8.05 -14.58
CA SER A 67 23.98 9.53 -14.60
C SER A 67 24.72 10.13 -13.39
N GLY A 68 25.07 9.33 -12.37
CA GLY A 68 25.86 9.77 -11.22
C GLY A 68 25.14 10.69 -10.22
N GLU A 69 23.96 11.21 -10.57
CA GLU A 69 23.12 12.00 -9.67
C GLU A 69 22.10 11.10 -8.95
N ALA A 70 21.94 11.30 -7.65
CA ALA A 70 20.98 10.59 -6.80
C ALA A 70 19.53 11.09 -7.01
N LEU A 71 19.12 11.27 -8.26
CA LEU A 71 17.81 11.76 -8.64
C LEU A 71 16.83 10.58 -8.71
N GLY A 72 15.90 10.55 -7.76
CA GLY A 72 14.89 9.50 -7.64
C GLY A 72 13.52 10.03 -7.20
N GLY A 73 13.37 11.35 -7.11
CA GLY A 73 12.15 12.01 -6.69
C GLY A 73 11.13 12.15 -7.83
N PHE A 74 9.88 12.44 -7.48
CA PHE A 74 8.81 12.67 -8.45
C PHE A 74 9.09 13.86 -9.38
N TYR A 75 9.75 14.91 -8.85
CA TYR A 75 10.08 16.11 -9.61
C TYR A 75 11.19 15.82 -10.63
N ASP A 76 12.21 15.08 -10.22
CA ASP A 76 13.32 14.67 -11.08
C ASP A 76 12.81 13.80 -12.23
N LEU A 77 11.86 12.90 -11.95
CA LEU A 77 11.25 12.03 -12.96
C LEU A 77 10.38 12.82 -13.95
N TYR A 78 9.65 13.82 -13.48
CA TYR A 78 8.89 14.73 -14.35
C TYR A 78 9.82 15.56 -15.25
N ASP A 79 10.91 16.09 -14.69
CA ASP A 79 11.87 16.92 -15.42
C ASP A 79 12.68 16.08 -16.44
N ALA A 80 13.13 14.89 -16.04
CA ALA A 80 13.78 13.93 -16.94
C ALA A 80 12.85 13.47 -18.07
N LEU A 81 11.57 13.24 -17.81
CA LEU A 81 10.60 12.93 -18.88
C LEU A 81 10.38 14.10 -19.85
N THR A 82 10.55 15.34 -19.36
CA THR A 82 10.39 16.54 -20.18
C THR A 82 11.62 16.82 -21.05
N HIS A 83 12.82 16.54 -20.55
CA HIS A 83 14.09 16.94 -21.17
C HIS A 83 14.99 15.79 -21.68
N SER A 84 14.67 14.51 -21.39
CA SER A 84 15.53 13.37 -21.79
C SER A 84 15.56 13.12 -23.29
N GLU A 85 16.62 12.45 -23.77
CA GLU A 85 16.78 12.06 -25.18
C GLU A 85 15.68 11.10 -25.68
N VAL A 86 15.00 10.36 -24.79
CA VAL A 86 13.82 9.53 -25.10
C VAL A 86 12.62 10.38 -25.57
N SER A 87 12.62 11.68 -25.23
CA SER A 87 11.56 12.63 -25.57
C SER A 87 11.53 13.07 -27.04
N THR A 88 12.59 12.86 -27.82
CA THR A 88 12.66 13.34 -29.21
C THR A 88 11.77 12.56 -30.17
N VAL A 89 11.35 11.34 -29.81
CA VAL A 89 10.52 10.48 -30.66
C VAL A 89 9.02 10.59 -30.35
N ILE A 90 8.64 10.83 -29.09
CA ILE A 90 7.23 10.81 -28.63
C ILE A 90 6.75 12.18 -28.11
N GLY A 91 7.66 13.14 -27.88
CA GLY A 91 7.37 14.46 -27.35
C GLY A 91 7.34 14.47 -25.82
N GLY A 92 8.37 15.04 -25.19
CA GLY A 92 8.54 15.05 -23.72
C GLY A 92 7.36 15.66 -22.95
N ALA A 93 6.69 16.66 -23.54
CA ALA A 93 5.49 17.25 -22.98
C ALA A 93 4.33 16.25 -22.81
N VAL A 94 4.17 15.28 -23.72
CA VAL A 94 3.10 14.28 -23.61
C VAL A 94 3.39 13.30 -22.47
N MET A 95 4.65 12.86 -22.34
CA MET A 95 5.06 11.91 -21.30
C MET A 95 4.97 12.49 -19.89
N SER A 96 5.44 13.73 -19.70
CA SER A 96 5.36 14.40 -18.40
C SER A 96 3.92 14.68 -17.98
N THR A 97 3.04 15.03 -18.93
CA THR A 97 1.61 15.21 -18.67
C THR A 97 0.93 13.88 -18.30
N LEU A 98 1.21 12.79 -19.02
CA LEU A 98 0.68 11.47 -18.68
C LEU A 98 1.15 10.99 -17.31
N PHE A 99 2.41 11.24 -16.96
CA PHE A 99 2.93 10.95 -15.62
C PHE A 99 2.19 11.75 -14.53
N ALA A 100 1.98 13.05 -14.74
CA ALA A 100 1.23 13.89 -13.81
C ALA A 100 -0.23 13.41 -13.64
N VAL A 101 -0.89 13.03 -14.73
CA VAL A 101 -2.24 12.46 -14.70
C VAL A 101 -2.26 11.11 -13.95
N ALA A 102 -1.28 10.25 -14.18
CA ALA A 102 -1.15 8.97 -13.46
C ALA A 102 -0.94 9.19 -11.96
N LEU A 103 -0.12 10.18 -11.58
CA LEU A 103 0.12 10.55 -10.18
C LEU A 103 -1.16 11.08 -9.51
N LEU A 104 -1.91 11.95 -10.20
CA LEU A 104 -3.22 12.41 -9.74
C LEU A 104 -4.21 11.26 -9.57
N ALA A 105 -4.27 10.34 -10.53
CA ALA A 105 -5.14 9.16 -10.46
C ALA A 105 -4.78 8.24 -9.27
N SER A 106 -3.49 8.02 -9.03
CA SER A 106 -3.00 7.27 -7.87
C SER A 106 -3.42 7.91 -6.54
N GLY A 107 -3.34 9.24 -6.44
CA GLY A 107 -3.80 9.98 -5.26
C GLY A 107 -5.30 9.85 -4.97
N GLN A 108 -6.14 9.71 -6.01
CA GLN A 108 -7.58 9.45 -5.82
C GLN A 108 -7.83 8.05 -5.24
N ASN A 109 -7.10 7.04 -5.72
CA ASN A 109 -7.21 5.67 -5.21
C ASN A 109 -6.90 5.60 -3.71
N ALA A 110 -5.84 6.27 -3.25
CA ALA A 110 -5.49 6.36 -1.83
C ALA A 110 -6.61 6.99 -0.98
N THR A 111 -7.34 7.98 -1.52
CA THR A 111 -8.46 8.61 -0.80
C THR A 111 -9.63 7.64 -0.63
N ILE A 112 -10.02 6.93 -1.69
CA ILE A 112 -11.16 6.00 -1.65
C ILE A 112 -10.84 4.82 -0.72
N THR A 113 -9.74 4.12 -0.98
CA THR A 113 -9.31 2.96 -0.18
C THR A 113 -9.07 3.34 1.27
N GLY A 114 -8.44 4.49 1.55
CA GLY A 114 -8.24 4.98 2.90
C GLY A 114 -9.54 5.22 3.68
N THR A 115 -10.57 5.79 3.05
CA THR A 115 -11.86 6.03 3.72
C THR A 115 -12.64 4.75 4.02
N LEU A 116 -12.58 3.76 3.11
CA LEU A 116 -13.21 2.46 3.28
C LEU A 116 -12.49 1.59 4.30
N SER A 117 -11.16 1.46 4.21
CA SER A 117 -10.36 0.75 5.22
C SER A 117 -10.53 1.38 6.59
N GLY A 118 -10.52 2.72 6.67
CA GLY A 118 -10.78 3.45 7.91
C GLY A 118 -12.18 3.17 8.46
N GLN A 119 -13.18 2.94 7.61
CA GLN A 119 -14.51 2.50 8.05
C GLN A 119 -14.46 1.16 8.74
N ILE A 120 -13.89 0.18 8.06
CA ILE A 120 -13.87 -1.21 8.47
C ILE A 120 -13.12 -1.33 9.80
N ILE A 121 -11.99 -0.64 9.94
CA ILE A 121 -11.20 -0.65 11.16
C ILE A 121 -11.94 0.07 12.30
N MET A 122 -12.51 1.26 12.07
CA MET A 122 -13.21 2.01 13.13
C MET A 122 -14.47 1.28 13.63
N GLU A 123 -15.28 0.75 12.72
CA GLU A 123 -16.51 0.03 13.07
C GLU A 123 -16.22 -1.35 13.67
N GLY A 124 -15.15 -2.01 13.21
CA GLY A 124 -14.74 -3.33 13.69
C GLY A 124 -14.03 -3.30 15.06
N PHE A 125 -13.05 -2.41 15.26
CA PHE A 125 -12.23 -2.38 16.47
C PHE A 125 -12.74 -1.43 17.55
N VAL A 126 -13.27 -0.26 17.17
CA VAL A 126 -13.68 0.80 18.10
C VAL A 126 -15.21 0.93 18.17
N HIS A 127 -15.94 0.21 17.31
CA HIS A 127 -17.39 0.29 17.17
C HIS A 127 -17.92 1.72 16.97
N LEU A 128 -17.12 2.57 16.33
CA LEU A 128 -17.45 3.97 16.09
C LEU A 128 -17.97 4.14 14.65
N LYS A 129 -19.25 4.50 14.54
CA LYS A 129 -19.89 4.83 13.26
C LYS A 129 -19.73 6.31 12.96
N MET A 130 -19.00 6.63 11.91
CA MET A 130 -18.74 7.99 11.45
C MET A 130 -19.13 8.14 9.99
N ALA A 131 -19.75 9.27 9.62
CA ALA A 131 -20.05 9.56 8.23
C ALA A 131 -18.77 9.64 7.38
N GLN A 132 -18.83 9.16 6.13
CA GLN A 132 -17.66 9.08 5.25
C GLN A 132 -17.00 10.45 4.98
N TRP A 133 -17.80 11.52 4.84
CA TRP A 133 -17.28 12.87 4.64
C TRP A 133 -16.51 13.37 5.87
N LEU A 134 -17.01 13.10 7.07
CA LEU A 134 -16.37 13.52 8.31
C LEU A 134 -15.07 12.74 8.53
N ARG A 135 -15.08 11.43 8.26
CA ARG A 135 -13.86 10.61 8.30
C ARG A 135 -12.80 11.14 7.34
N ARG A 136 -13.18 11.43 6.09
CA ARG A 136 -12.28 11.98 5.07
C ARG A 136 -11.70 13.33 5.51
N LEU A 137 -12.51 14.18 6.12
CA LEU A 137 -12.08 15.49 6.61
C LEU A 137 -11.06 15.33 7.75
N VAL A 138 -11.39 14.51 8.75
CA VAL A 138 -10.53 14.28 9.94
C VAL A 138 -9.19 13.66 9.52
N THR A 139 -9.20 12.60 8.72
CA THR A 139 -7.95 11.94 8.30
C THR A 139 -7.08 12.85 7.43
N ARG A 140 -7.69 13.68 6.58
CA ARG A 140 -6.96 14.65 5.76
C ARG A 140 -6.38 15.79 6.59
N ILE A 141 -7.11 16.30 7.56
CA ILE A 141 -6.61 17.34 8.49
C ILE A 141 -5.41 16.77 9.26
N ILE A 142 -5.54 15.57 9.84
CA ILE A 142 -4.44 14.93 10.58
C ILE A 142 -3.22 14.70 9.69
N ALA A 143 -3.41 14.30 8.43
CA ALA A 143 -2.31 14.07 7.49
C ALA A 143 -1.61 15.37 7.04
N VAL A 144 -2.36 16.45 6.86
CA VAL A 144 -1.82 17.74 6.37
C VAL A 144 -1.13 18.52 7.49
N ILE A 145 -1.57 18.40 8.74
CA ILE A 145 -0.99 19.13 9.89
C ILE A 145 0.55 18.95 9.97
N PRO A 146 1.11 17.72 9.99
CA PRO A 146 2.56 17.53 10.06
C PRO A 146 3.30 18.15 8.88
N VAL A 147 2.72 18.05 7.68
CA VAL A 147 3.29 18.62 6.44
C VAL A 147 3.32 20.14 6.51
N PHE A 148 2.22 20.75 6.94
CA PHE A 148 2.10 22.19 7.11
C PHE A 148 3.09 22.74 8.15
N PHE A 149 3.21 22.08 9.31
CA PHE A 149 4.18 22.47 10.33
C PHE A 149 5.62 22.31 9.84
N CYS A 150 5.92 21.25 9.09
CA CYS A 150 7.25 21.04 8.52
C CYS A 150 7.62 22.18 7.56
N LEU A 151 6.72 22.55 6.65
CA LEU A 151 6.90 23.67 5.73
C LEU A 151 7.01 25.03 6.44
N TRP A 152 6.23 25.23 7.49
CA TRP A 152 6.23 26.48 8.25
C TRP A 152 7.52 26.68 9.06
N LEU A 153 8.06 25.61 9.66
CA LEU A 153 9.27 25.67 10.48
C LEU A 153 10.56 25.63 9.66
N TYR A 154 10.60 24.81 8.60
CA TYR A 154 11.82 24.51 7.85
C TYR A 154 11.85 25.08 6.43
N GLY A 155 10.78 25.75 5.96
CA GLY A 155 10.71 26.28 4.59
C GLY A 155 10.61 25.18 3.53
N SER A 156 10.99 25.49 2.28
CA SER A 156 10.96 24.56 1.13
C SER A 156 12.14 23.57 1.10
N SER A 157 12.64 23.15 2.27
CA SER A 157 13.71 22.14 2.36
C SER A 157 13.15 20.75 2.03
N THR A 158 13.32 20.33 0.78
CA THR A 158 12.85 19.04 0.22
C THR A 158 13.25 17.85 1.11
N GLU A 159 14.46 17.89 1.68
CA GLU A 159 15.04 16.86 2.54
C GLU A 159 14.21 16.59 3.82
N LYS A 160 13.58 17.62 4.41
CA LYS A 160 12.74 17.45 5.61
C LYS A 160 11.36 16.87 5.29
N ILE A 161 10.85 17.14 4.08
CA ILE A 161 9.59 16.56 3.59
C ILE A 161 9.80 15.07 3.28
N GLU A 162 10.94 14.71 2.70
CA GLU A 162 11.32 13.32 2.47
C GLU A 162 11.51 12.54 3.78
N ASN A 163 12.15 13.13 4.79
CA ASN A 163 12.24 12.54 6.12
C ASN A 163 10.85 12.29 6.75
N LEU A 164 9.89 13.21 6.56
CA LEU A 164 8.51 13.01 7.00
C LEU A 164 7.81 11.87 6.25
N LEU A 165 8.10 11.70 4.96
CA LEU A 165 7.61 10.58 4.16
C LEU A 165 8.17 9.25 4.68
N ILE A 166 9.46 9.19 4.99
CA ILE A 166 10.12 8.01 5.58
C ILE A 166 9.51 7.67 6.93
N PHE A 167 9.28 8.68 7.79
CA PHE A 167 8.63 8.47 9.10
C PHE A 167 7.21 7.89 8.97
N THR A 168 6.47 8.27 7.92
CA THR A 168 5.15 7.68 7.63
C THR A 168 5.27 6.19 7.31
N GLN A 169 6.36 5.75 6.68
CA GLN A 169 6.61 4.32 6.42
C GLN A 169 6.85 3.53 7.70
N VAL A 170 7.42 4.15 8.74
CA VAL A 170 7.62 3.52 10.05
C VAL A 170 6.28 3.10 10.67
N PHE A 171 5.24 3.94 10.57
CA PHE A 171 3.89 3.58 11.03
C PHE A 171 3.32 2.39 10.25
N LEU A 172 3.54 2.34 8.93
CA LEU A 172 3.12 1.23 8.10
C LEU A 172 3.81 -0.08 8.53
N SER A 173 5.11 0.01 8.82
CA SER A 173 5.94 -1.10 9.30
C SER A 173 5.48 -1.65 10.65
N LEU A 174 5.03 -0.79 11.57
CA LEU A 174 4.46 -1.22 12.86
C LEU A 174 3.09 -1.88 12.70
N ALA A 175 2.26 -1.36 11.80
CA ALA A 175 0.90 -1.86 11.58
C ALA A 175 0.85 -3.22 10.86
N LEU A 176 1.87 -3.56 10.08
CA LEU A 176 1.90 -4.77 9.27
C LEU A 176 1.93 -6.06 10.11
N PRO A 177 2.86 -6.29 11.06
CA PRO A 177 2.85 -7.48 11.90
C PRO A 177 1.55 -7.64 12.70
N LEU A 178 1.03 -6.52 13.21
CA LEU A 178 -0.23 -6.47 13.96
C LEU A 178 -1.45 -6.89 13.13
N SER A 179 -1.36 -6.80 11.79
CA SER A 179 -2.45 -7.20 10.89
C SER A 179 -2.24 -8.61 10.34
N VAL A 180 -1.01 -8.95 9.96
CA VAL A 180 -0.69 -10.25 9.35
C VAL A 180 -0.76 -11.39 10.36
N ILE A 181 -0.23 -11.21 11.58
CA ILE A 181 -0.20 -12.29 12.58
C ILE A 181 -1.61 -12.75 12.97
N PRO A 182 -2.55 -11.85 13.33
CA PRO A 182 -3.92 -12.27 13.62
C PRO A 182 -4.62 -12.89 12.42
N LEU A 183 -4.35 -12.41 11.20
CA LEU A 183 -4.90 -13.00 9.98
C LEU A 183 -4.47 -14.45 9.80
N VAL A 184 -3.18 -14.76 9.98
CA VAL A 184 -2.67 -16.13 9.87
C VAL A 184 -3.25 -17.01 10.98
N ILE A 185 -3.35 -16.51 12.21
CA ILE A 185 -3.96 -17.24 13.33
C ILE A 185 -5.44 -17.53 13.05
N ALA A 186 -6.20 -16.54 12.58
CA ALA A 186 -7.63 -16.67 12.32
C ALA A 186 -7.90 -17.64 11.16
N THR A 187 -7.15 -17.52 10.06
CA THR A 187 -7.31 -18.39 8.87
C THR A 187 -6.82 -19.82 9.08
N ASN A 188 -5.97 -20.05 10.09
CA ASN A 188 -5.52 -21.38 10.48
C ASN A 188 -6.39 -22.00 11.60
N ASN A 189 -7.34 -21.26 12.19
CA ASN A 189 -8.15 -21.76 13.30
C ASN A 189 -9.40 -22.51 12.77
N PRO A 190 -9.53 -23.84 13.00
CA PRO A 190 -10.69 -24.60 12.54
C PRO A 190 -12.02 -24.17 13.19
N LYS A 191 -11.96 -23.49 14.35
CA LYS A 191 -13.17 -22.94 15.00
C LYS A 191 -13.74 -21.73 14.26
N ILE A 192 -12.90 -20.97 13.55
CA ILE A 192 -13.29 -19.75 12.82
C ILE A 192 -13.60 -20.08 11.37
N MET A 193 -12.73 -20.83 10.70
CA MET A 193 -12.86 -21.15 9.27
C MET A 193 -13.70 -22.39 8.98
N GLY A 194 -13.92 -23.26 9.97
CA GLY A 194 -14.43 -24.61 9.74
C GLY A 194 -13.34 -25.56 9.24
N LYS A 195 -13.58 -26.88 9.34
CA LYS A 195 -12.58 -27.90 8.98
C LYS A 195 -12.20 -27.91 7.50
N ASP A 196 -13.12 -27.46 6.64
CA ASP A 196 -12.99 -27.61 5.20
C ASP A 196 -12.40 -26.37 4.49
N PHE A 197 -12.28 -25.24 5.21
CA PHE A 197 -11.77 -23.96 4.68
C PHE A 197 -10.51 -23.48 5.41
N THR A 198 -9.91 -24.30 6.27
CA THR A 198 -8.61 -23.99 6.88
C THR A 198 -7.50 -24.00 5.84
N ASN A 199 -6.49 -23.15 6.06
CA ASN A 199 -5.33 -23.10 5.17
C ASN A 199 -4.64 -24.47 5.02
N PRO A 200 -4.28 -24.90 3.79
CA PRO A 200 -3.47 -26.09 3.62
C PRO A 200 -2.07 -25.87 4.21
N ARG A 201 -1.41 -26.96 4.63
CA ARG A 201 -0.13 -26.89 5.38
C ARG A 201 0.95 -26.07 4.67
N TRP A 202 1.00 -26.13 3.34
CA TRP A 202 1.97 -25.37 2.54
C TRP A 202 1.71 -23.85 2.59
N VAL A 203 0.45 -23.41 2.51
CA VAL A 203 0.07 -22.00 2.68
C VAL A 203 0.41 -21.54 4.08
N ASN A 204 0.12 -22.35 5.09
CA ASN A 204 0.44 -22.00 6.48
C ASN A 204 1.95 -21.83 6.71
N LEU A 205 2.77 -22.71 6.14
CA LEU A 205 4.24 -22.60 6.21
C LEU A 205 4.74 -21.32 5.55
N ILE A 206 4.26 -21.02 4.33
CA ILE A 206 4.64 -19.80 3.59
C ILE A 206 4.15 -18.56 4.34
N ALA A 207 2.92 -18.55 4.83
CA ALA A 207 2.34 -17.41 5.54
C ALA A 207 3.10 -17.08 6.82
N TRP A 208 3.48 -18.09 7.61
CA TRP A 208 4.33 -17.88 8.79
C TRP A 208 5.74 -17.45 8.43
N ALA A 209 6.35 -18.06 7.40
CA ALA A 209 7.68 -17.64 6.93
C ALA A 209 7.67 -16.16 6.50
N LEU A 210 6.67 -15.75 5.70
CA LEU A 210 6.50 -14.36 5.29
C LEU A 210 6.21 -13.43 6.49
N ALA A 211 5.34 -13.82 7.42
CA ALA A 211 5.06 -13.03 8.61
C ALA A 211 6.33 -12.79 9.46
N ILE A 212 7.16 -13.82 9.64
CA ILE A 212 8.43 -13.71 10.38
C ILE A 212 9.41 -12.81 9.62
N ILE A 213 9.63 -13.05 8.32
CA ILE A 213 10.55 -12.25 7.50
C ILE A 213 10.12 -10.79 7.48
N LEU A 214 8.83 -10.51 7.28
CA LEU A 214 8.30 -9.14 7.27
C LEU A 214 8.46 -8.48 8.64
N THR A 215 8.24 -9.21 9.72
CA THR A 215 8.42 -8.66 11.09
C THR A 215 9.89 -8.32 11.34
N ILE A 216 10.83 -9.20 10.97
CA ILE A 216 12.28 -8.95 11.10
C ILE A 216 12.70 -7.75 10.26
N LEU A 217 12.27 -7.69 8.99
CA LEU A 217 12.59 -6.57 8.10
C LEU A 217 12.02 -5.24 8.62
N ASN A 218 10.82 -5.25 9.18
CA ASN A 218 10.22 -4.05 9.77
C ASN A 218 10.97 -3.61 11.03
N ILE A 219 11.39 -4.53 11.90
CA ILE A 219 12.22 -4.22 13.07
C ILE A 219 13.57 -3.64 12.63
N TYR A 220 14.19 -4.23 11.61
CA TYR A 220 15.42 -3.70 11.02
C TYR A 220 15.22 -2.29 10.46
N LEU A 221 14.13 -2.05 9.73
CA LEU A 221 13.81 -0.73 9.18
C LEU A 221 13.61 0.30 10.28
N ILE A 222 12.87 -0.05 11.35
CA ILE A 222 12.71 0.82 12.52
C ILE A 222 14.08 1.14 13.13
N TYR A 223 14.92 0.13 13.36
CA TYR A 223 16.25 0.34 13.91
C TYR A 223 17.12 1.23 13.01
N ALA A 224 17.10 1.02 11.69
CA ALA A 224 17.83 1.82 10.72
C ALA A 224 17.33 3.28 10.71
N THR A 225 16.02 3.51 10.65
CA THR A 225 15.45 4.86 10.65
C THR A 225 15.75 5.62 11.94
N PHE A 226 15.69 4.96 13.10
CA PHE A 226 16.05 5.59 14.38
C PHE A 226 17.57 5.76 14.54
N GLY A 227 18.38 4.91 13.92
CA GLY A 227 19.84 5.02 13.90
C GLY A 227 20.36 6.15 12.99
N GLU A 228 19.64 6.49 11.92
CA GLU A 228 19.94 7.67 11.08
C GLU A 228 19.51 9.00 11.71
N LEU A 229 18.61 8.96 12.71
CA LEU A 229 18.10 10.13 13.44
C LEU A 229 18.95 10.54 14.66
N GLY A 230 19.94 9.74 15.06
CA GLY A 230 20.82 9.96 16.21
C GLY A 230 22.26 10.21 15.80
#